data_AF-A0A1K1M1G1-F1
#
_entry.id   AF-A0A1K1M1G1-F1
#
_cell.length_a   1.000
_cell.length_b   1.000
_cell.length_c   1.000
_cell.angle_alpha   90.00
_cell.angle_beta   90.00
_cell.angle_gamma   90.00
#
_symmetry.space_group_name_H-M   'P 1'
#
loop_
_entity.id
_entity.type
_entity.pdbx_description
1 polymer ?
#
loop_
_entity_poly.entity_id
_entity_poly.type
_entity_poly.pdbx_seq_one_letter_code
_entity_poly.pdbx_strand_id
1 'polypeptide(L)'
;MGAYFKITAAAVIGQGCAQGEHNYIVYENGRGEIHVNAMFRLQGGTFTCCTYYDRYLCADRKALKTLTKQQINDTAYGAFMDGAR
;
A
#
# COMPACT_ATOMS: atom_id res chain seq x y z
N MET A 1 -6.66 -14.41 -13.39
CA MET A 1 -7.28 -13.06 -13.34
C MET A 1 -6.89 -12.46 -12.01
N GLY A 2 -6.10 -11.39 -11.97
CA GLY A 2 -5.77 -10.74 -10.70
C GLY A 2 -7.02 -10.16 -10.05
N ALA A 3 -7.21 -10.37 -8.75
CA ALA A 3 -8.26 -9.67 -8.03
C ALA A 3 -7.77 -8.23 -7.77
N TYR A 4 -8.59 -7.27 -8.17
CA TYR A 4 -8.30 -5.84 -8.01
C TYR A 4 -9.39 -5.20 -7.16
N PHE A 5 -8.99 -4.19 -6.38
CA PHE A 5 -9.91 -3.34 -5.65
C PHE A 5 -9.60 -1.86 -5.94
N LYS A 6 -10.55 -0.99 -5.62
CA LYS A 6 -10.43 0.44 -5.90
C LYS A 6 -10.46 1.23 -4.60
N ILE A 7 -9.59 2.23 -4.52
CA ILE A 7 -9.61 3.23 -3.44
C ILE A 7 -9.56 4.63 -4.04
N THR A 8 -10.15 5.60 -3.34
CA THR A 8 -10.08 7.00 -3.75
C THR A 8 -8.72 7.58 -3.40
N ALA A 9 -8.31 8.63 -4.10
CA ALA A 9 -7.07 9.35 -3.75
C ALA A 9 -7.09 9.90 -2.32
N ALA A 10 -8.27 10.21 -1.76
CA ALA A 10 -8.42 10.69 -0.38
C ALA A 10 -8.08 9.62 0.68
N ALA A 11 -8.15 8.33 0.34
CA ALA A 11 -7.75 7.25 1.23
C ALA A 11 -6.22 7.08 1.30
N VAL A 12 -5.48 7.60 0.31
CA VAL A 12 -4.02 7.50 0.28
C VAL A 12 -3.42 8.50 1.27
N ILE A 13 -2.62 7.99 2.19
CA ILE A 13 -1.94 8.75 3.24
C ILE A 13 -0.53 9.14 2.78
N GLY A 14 0.09 8.29 1.97
CA GLY A 14 1.45 8.51 1.48
C GLY A 14 1.82 7.58 0.34
N GLN A 15 2.98 7.83 -0.23
CA GLN A 15 3.57 7.02 -1.30
C GLN A 15 5.08 6.99 -1.14
N GLY A 16 5.72 5.96 -1.66
CA GLY A 16 7.16 5.80 -1.59
C GLY A 16 7.68 4.79 -2.61
N CYS A 17 8.97 4.50 -2.51
CA CYS A 17 9.64 3.53 -3.35
C CYS A 17 10.45 2.58 -2.46
N ALA A 18 10.08 1.30 -2.47
CA ALA A 18 10.77 0.25 -1.73
C ALA A 18 12.00 -0.20 -2.53
N GLN A 19 13.14 -0.26 -1.86
CA GLN A 19 14.45 -0.62 -2.44
C GLN A 19 14.86 0.22 -3.68
N GLY A 20 14.24 1.39 -3.89
CA GLY A 20 14.53 2.25 -5.05
C GLY A 20 13.90 1.80 -6.38
N GLU A 21 13.22 0.65 -6.42
CA GLU A 21 12.71 0.07 -7.67
C GLU A 21 11.19 -0.17 -7.67
N HIS A 22 10.57 -0.32 -6.49
CA HIS A 22 9.16 -0.71 -6.38
C HIS A 22 8.31 0.37 -5.73
N ASN A 23 7.56 1.10 -6.55
CA ASN A 23 6.62 2.10 -6.06
C ASN A 23 5.53 1.44 -5.21
N TYR A 24 5.19 2.08 -4.10
CA TYR A 24 4.07 1.69 -3.25
C TYR A 24 3.25 2.90 -2.82
N ILE A 25 2.00 2.64 -2.49
CA ILE A 25 1.12 3.57 -1.79
C ILE A 25 0.81 3.04 -0.40
N VAL A 26 0.63 3.96 0.54
CA VAL A 26 0.13 3.72 1.90
C VAL A 26 -1.25 4.33 1.99
N TYR A 27 -2.25 3.56 2.40
CA TYR A 27 -3.63 4.02 2.42
C TYR A 27 -4.41 3.48 3.61
N GLU A 28 -5.48 4.18 3.98
CA GLU A 28 -6.45 3.75 4.98
C GLU A 28 -7.57 2.97 4.30
N ASN A 29 -7.84 1.75 4.75
CA ASN A 29 -8.95 0.97 4.25
C ASN A 29 -10.28 1.42 4.88
N GLY A 30 -11.41 0.85 4.43
CA GLY A 30 -12.74 1.21 4.95
C GLY A 30 -12.99 0.86 6.43
N ARG A 31 -12.06 0.16 7.09
CA ARG A 31 -12.10 -0.18 8.52
C ARG A 31 -11.20 0.72 9.37
N GLY A 32 -10.46 1.64 8.76
CA GLY A 32 -9.49 2.49 9.44
C GLY A 32 -8.09 1.89 9.56
N GLU A 33 -7.87 0.68 9.04
CA GLU A 33 -6.57 0.02 9.05
C GLU A 33 -5.67 0.57 7.95
N ILE A 34 -4.37 0.65 8.21
CA ILE A 34 -3.39 1.15 7.26
C ILE A 34 -2.77 -0.02 6.52
N HIS A 35 -2.77 0.08 5.20
CA HIS A 35 -2.23 -0.91 4.29
C HIS A 35 -1.18 -0.28 3.37
N VAL A 36 -0.32 -1.14 2.81
CA VAL A 36 0.54 -0.81 1.69
C VAL A 36 0.12 -1.61 0.47
N ASN A 37 0.18 -0.98 -0.70
CA ASN A 37 0.03 -1.68 -1.97
C ASN A 37 1.20 -1.38 -2.89
N ALA A 38 1.86 -2.43 -3.38
CA ALA A 38 3.02 -2.34 -4.25
C ALA A 38 2.70 -2.50 -5.75
N MET A 39 1.42 -2.65 -6.13
CA MET A 39 1.00 -2.70 -7.53
C MET A 39 -0.36 -2.02 -7.72
N PHE A 40 -0.30 -0.76 -8.17
CA PHE A 40 -1.47 0.08 -8.36
C PHE A 40 -1.44 0.84 -9.69
N ARG A 41 -2.60 1.33 -10.13
CA ARG A 41 -2.75 2.26 -11.26
C ARG A 41 -3.67 3.40 -10.86
N LEU A 42 -3.30 4.64 -11.18
CA LEU A 42 -4.13 5.82 -10.97
C LEU A 42 -4.88 6.17 -12.26
N GLN A 43 -6.21 6.19 -12.21
CA GLN A 43 -7.07 6.62 -13.32
C GLN A 43 -8.25 7.42 -12.79
N GLY A 44 -8.41 8.66 -13.25
CA GLY A 44 -9.55 9.51 -12.88
C GLY A 44 -9.69 9.74 -11.37
N GLY A 45 -8.57 9.92 -10.64
CA GLY A 45 -8.57 10.14 -9.19
C GLY A 45 -8.84 8.87 -8.35
N THR A 46 -8.92 7.71 -9.00
CA THR A 46 -9.11 6.41 -8.34
C THR A 46 -7.87 5.55 -8.53
N PHE A 47 -7.38 4.97 -7.44
CA PHE A 47 -6.34 3.96 -7.46
C PHE A 47 -6.97 2.58 -7.63
N THR A 48 -6.51 1.82 -8.61
CA THR A 48 -6.84 0.40 -8.78
C THR A 48 -5.65 -0.41 -8.28
N CYS A 49 -5.84 -1.14 -7.19
CA CYS A 49 -4.82 -1.87 -6.46
C CYS A 49 -4.96 -3.38 -6.68
N CYS A 50 -3.84 -4.09 -6.83
CA CYS A 50 -3.84 -5.55 -6.93
C CYS A 50 -3.88 -6.18 -5.53
N THR A 51 -4.81 -7.11 -5.26
CA THR A 51 -4.95 -7.74 -3.94
C THR A 51 -3.74 -8.56 -3.54
N TYR A 52 -3.02 -9.15 -4.50
CA TYR A 52 -1.84 -9.97 -4.21
C TYR A 52 -0.67 -9.15 -3.67
N TYR A 53 -0.62 -7.86 -4.04
CA TYR A 53 0.40 -6.89 -3.66
C TYR A 53 -0.03 -6.02 -2.47
N ASP A 54 -1.11 -6.39 -1.80
CA ASP A 54 -1.65 -5.66 -0.66
C ASP A 54 -1.21 -6.25 0.67
N ARG A 55 -0.69 -5.45 1.59
CA ARG A 55 -0.32 -5.91 2.92
C ARG A 55 -0.78 -4.94 3.99
N TYR A 56 -1.31 -5.51 5.08
CA TYR A 56 -1.55 -4.76 6.30
C TYR A 56 -0.22 -4.20 6.84
N LEU A 57 -0.25 -2.93 7.23
CA LEU A 57 0.90 -2.22 7.79
C LEU A 57 0.72 -1.99 9.29
N CYS A 58 -0.38 -1.35 9.69
CA CYS A 58 -0.69 -1.06 11.09
C CYS A 58 -2.17 -0.72 11.31
N ALA A 59 -2.58 -0.70 12.57
CA ALA A 59 -4.00 -0.64 12.94
C ALA A 59 -4.67 0.68 12.59
N ASP A 60 -3.94 1.80 12.66
CA ASP A 60 -4.47 3.13 12.42
C ASP A 60 -3.35 4.15 12.14
N ARG A 61 -3.74 5.41 11.87
CA ARG A 61 -2.82 6.53 11.64
C ARG A 61 -1.94 6.89 12.84
N LYS A 62 -2.36 6.57 14.07
CA LYS A 62 -1.55 6.84 15.26
C LYS A 62 -0.39 5.87 15.33
N ALA A 63 -0.65 4.58 15.09
CA ALA A 63 0.36 3.55 14.96
C ALA A 63 1.30 3.81 13.76
N LEU A 64 0.78 4.34 12.65
CA LEU A 64 1.62 4.70 11.50
C LEU A 64 2.75 5.67 11.87
N LYS A 65 2.48 6.64 12.76
CA LYS A 65 3.47 7.64 13.20
C LYS A 65 4.61 7.04 14.01
N THR A 66 4.44 5.83 14.56
CA THR A 66 5.49 5.13 15.31
C THR A 66 6.36 4.26 14.41
N LEU A 67 5.96 4.04 13.15
CA LEU A 67 6.75 3.27 12.20
C LEU A 67 7.87 4.11 11.58
N THR A 68 9.03 3.50 11.46
CA THR A 68 10.14 4.06 10.70
C THR A 68 9.89 3.89 9.20
N LYS A 69 10.52 4.75 8.38
CA LYS A 69 10.51 4.60 6.92
C LYS A 69 11.01 3.22 6.47
N GLN A 70 12.00 2.66 7.18
CA GLN A 70 12.54 1.35 6.87
C GLN A 70 11.48 0.25 7.03
N GLN A 71 10.73 0.25 8.14
CA GLN A 71 9.66 -0.74 8.37
C GLN A 71 8.55 -0.68 7.30
N ILE A 72 8.20 0.52 6.84
CA ILE A 72 7.23 0.71 5.76
C ILE A 72 7.79 0.14 4.45
N ASN A 73 9.05 0.46 4.13
CA ASN A 73 9.73 -0.05 2.93
C ASN A 73 9.87 -1.57 2.93
N ASP A 74 10.22 -2.17 4.07
CA ASP A 74 10.37 -3.62 4.22
C ASP A 74 9.02 -4.32 3.99
N THR A 75 7.93 -3.75 4.53
CA THR A 75 6.56 -4.27 4.33
C THR A 75 6.13 -4.14 2.88
N ALA A 76 6.39 -2.99 2.24
CA ALA A 76 6.07 -2.76 0.83
C ALA A 76 6.85 -3.69 -0.10
N TYR A 77 8.14 -3.94 0.20
CA TYR A 77 8.94 -4.90 -0.52
C TYR A 77 8.41 -6.33 -0.34
N GLY A 78 8.04 -6.72 0.89
CA GLY A 78 7.39 -8.00 1.14
C GLY A 78 6.08 -8.17 0.36
N ALA A 79 5.26 -7.12 0.28
CA ALA A 79 4.04 -7.10 -0.52
C ALA A 79 4.32 -7.33 -2.02
N PHE A 80 5.39 -6.72 -2.54
CA PHE A 80 5.83 -6.94 -3.92
C PHE A 80 6.28 -8.38 -4.16
N MET A 81 7.17 -8.89 -3.29
CA MET A 81 7.72 -10.24 -3.39
C MET A 81 6.64 -11.30 -3.34
N ASP A 82 5.64 -11.13 -2.47
CA ASP A 82 4.53 -12.07 -2.40
C ASP A 82 3.59 -11.98 -3.61
N GLY A 83 3.34 -10.76 -4.12
CA GLY A 83 2.47 -10.57 -5.27
C GLY A 83 3.08 -11.06 -6.58
N ALA A 84 4.41 -11.11 -6.67
CA ALA A 84 5.16 -11.56 -7.84
C ALA A 84 5.35 -13.09 -7.94
N ARG A 85 4.84 -13.86 -6.97
CA ARG A 85 4.85 -15.33 -6.96
C ARG A 85 3.70 -15.91 -7.78
#